data_AF-A0A328XYM7-F1
#
_entry.id   AF-A0A328XYM7-F1
#
_cell.length_a   1.000
_cell.length_b   1.000
_cell.length_c   1.000
_cell.angle_alpha   90.00
_cell.angle_beta   90.00
_cell.angle_gamma   90.00
#
_symmetry.space_group_name_H-M   'P 1'
#
loop_
_entity.id
_entity.type
_entity.pdbx_description
1 polymer ?
#
loop_
_entity_poly.entity_id
_entity_poly.type
_entity_poly.pdbx_seq_one_letter_code
_entity_poly.pdbx_strand_id
1 'polypeptide(L)' 'MAFDSLDAFFAMGGYGTYVWSAWAVTALAMVGSVLHARRERRGLLRDLERRARREAANPRTDRDAS' A
#
# COMPACT_ATOMS: atom_id res chain seq x y z
N MET A 1 -4.75 39.65 7.01
CA MET A 1 -5.45 38.99 5.88
C MET A 1 -4.50 38.02 5.17
N ALA A 2 -3.91 37.06 5.90
CA ALA A 2 -2.89 36.14 5.35
C ALA A 2 -3.46 34.77 4.92
N PHE A 3 -4.74 34.52 5.25
CA PHE A 3 -5.44 33.30 4.86
C PHE A 3 -6.07 33.41 3.46
N ASP A 4 -6.32 34.64 2.98
CA ASP A 4 -6.77 34.88 1.59
C ASP A 4 -5.70 34.52 0.56
N SER A 5 -4.41 34.51 0.92
CA SER A 5 -3.33 34.30 -0.05
C SER A 5 -3.28 32.87 -0.57
N LEU A 6 -3.46 31.85 0.29
CA LEU A 6 -3.44 30.45 -0.15
C LEU A 6 -4.72 30.12 -0.92
N ASP A 7 -5.88 30.58 -0.43
CA ASP A 7 -7.15 30.38 -1.11
C ASP A 7 -7.21 31.14 -2.45
N ALA A 8 -6.68 32.37 -2.51
CA ALA A 8 -6.52 33.12 -3.77
C ALA A 8 -5.48 32.51 -4.72
N PHE A 9 -4.46 31.80 -4.23
CA PHE A 9 -3.55 31.00 -5.07
C PHE A 9 -4.28 29.79 -5.69
N PHE A 10 -5.20 29.16 -4.95
CA PHE A 10 -6.06 28.10 -5.48
C PHE A 10 -7.20 28.64 -6.36
N ALA A 11 -7.68 29.85 -6.07
CA ALA A 11 -8.82 30.50 -6.70
C ALA A 11 -8.45 31.58 -7.73
N MET A 12 -7.18 31.69 -8.15
CA MET A 12 -6.69 32.65 -9.15
C MET A 12 -7.15 32.34 -10.60
N GLY A 13 -8.45 32.15 -10.81
CA GLY A 13 -9.09 32.22 -12.12
C GLY A 13 -8.99 30.97 -13.02
N GLY A 14 -8.70 29.78 -12.49
CA GLY A 14 -8.92 28.51 -13.22
C GLY A 14 -7.77 27.50 -13.26
N TYR A 15 -6.58 27.80 -12.71
CA TYR A 15 -5.40 26.92 -12.79
C TYR A 15 -5.17 26.00 -11.57
N GLY A 16 -5.72 26.31 -10.40
CA GLY A 16 -5.51 25.53 -9.17
C GLY A 16 -6.02 24.09 -9.28
N THR A 17 -7.14 23.88 -9.99
CA THR A 17 -7.71 22.57 -10.28
C THR A 17 -6.79 21.69 -11.12
N TYR A 18 -6.03 22.27 -12.06
CA TYR A 18 -5.08 21.51 -12.89
C TYR A 18 -3.91 21.00 -12.07
N VAL A 19 -3.29 21.84 -11.24
CA VAL A 19 -2.15 21.44 -10.39
C VAL A 19 -2.57 20.36 -9.39
N TRP A 20 -3.71 20.56 -8.73
CA TRP A 20 -4.26 19.56 -7.81
C TRP A 20 -4.61 18.26 -8.51
N SER A 21 -5.18 18.30 -9.72
CA SER A 21 -5.49 17.06 -10.46
C SER A 21 -4.22 16.30 -10.85
N ALA A 22 -3.17 16.98 -11.31
CA ALA A 22 -1.89 16.35 -11.63
C ALA A 22 -1.22 15.75 -10.39
N TRP A 23 -1.24 16.47 -9.27
CA TRP A 23 -0.77 15.98 -7.97
C TRP A 23 -1.62 14.82 -7.46
N ALA A 24 -2.95 14.88 -7.60
CA ALA A 24 -3.86 13.82 -7.17
C ALA A 24 -3.65 12.54 -7.99
N VAL A 25 -3.48 12.65 -9.30
CA VAL A 25 -3.18 11.50 -10.17
C VAL A 25 -1.83 10.89 -9.79
N THR A 26 -0.81 11.71 -9.57
CA THR A 26 0.52 11.25 -9.16
C THR A 26 0.47 10.56 -7.79
N ALA A 27 -0.18 11.19 -6.81
CA ALA A 27 -0.37 10.63 -5.48
C ALA A 27 -1.17 9.32 -5.53
N LEU A 28 -2.21 9.26 -6.36
CA LEU A 28 -3.01 8.05 -6.56
C LEU A 28 -2.19 6.92 -7.17
N ALA A 29 -1.33 7.21 -8.15
CA ALA A 29 -0.41 6.23 -8.72
C ALA A 29 0.61 5.72 -7.69
N MET A 30 1.16 6.62 -6.87
CA MET A 30 2.09 6.27 -5.79
C MET A 30 1.42 5.39 -4.74
N VAL A 31 0.25 5.81 -4.24
CA VAL A 31 -0.56 5.06 -3.27
C VAL A 31 -0.99 3.71 -3.87
N GLY A 32 -1.42 3.69 -5.12
CA GLY A 32 -1.76 2.47 -5.85
C GLY A 32 -0.61 1.48 -5.90
N SER A 33 0.60 1.96 -6.24
CA SER A 33 1.82 1.15 -6.28
C SER A 33 2.19 0.61 -4.90
N VAL A 34 2.14 1.44 -3.87
CA VAL A 34 2.41 1.01 -2.47
C VAL A 34 1.37 0.01 -1.99
N LEU A 35 0.09 0.23 -2.28
CA LEU A 35 -0.97 -0.70 -1.93
C LEU A 35 -0.81 -2.03 -2.68
N HIS A 36 -0.44 -1.99 -3.95
CA HIS A 36 -0.17 -3.19 -4.74
C HIS A 36 1.00 -3.98 -4.16
N ALA A 37 2.13 -3.33 -3.90
CA ALA A 37 3.29 -3.95 -3.26
C ALA A 37 2.96 -4.52 -1.87
N ARG A 38 2.14 -3.81 -1.08
CA ARG A 38 1.66 -4.30 0.22
C ARG A 38 0.73 -5.49 0.09
N ARG A 39 -0.15 -5.52 -0.91
CA ARG A 39 -1.05 -6.66 -1.18
C ARG A 39 -0.26 -7.90 -1.60
N GLU A 40 0.72 -7.73 -2.48
CA GLU A 40 1.68 -8.76 -2.90
C GLU A 40 2.38 -9.37 -1.68
N ARG A 41 2.96 -8.51 -0.84
CA ARG A 41 3.70 -8.91 0.36
C ARG A 41 2.82 -9.62 1.39
N ARG A 42 1.57 -9.20 1.54
CA ARG A 42 0.58 -9.88 2.38
C ARG A 42 0.12 -11.22 1.79
N GLY A 43 0.13 -11.38 0.47
CA GLY A 43 -0.11 -12.67 -0.19
C GLY A 43 0.98 -13.67 0.17
N LEU A 44 2.24 -13.28 -0.05
CA LEU A 44 3.41 -14.11 0.23
C LEU A 44 3.51 -14.52 1.72
N LEU A 45 3.27 -13.58 2.65
CA LEU A 45 3.26 -13.89 4.08
C LEU A 45 2.17 -14.89 4.47
N ARG A 46 0.96 -14.78 3.89
CA ARG A 46 -0.13 -15.73 4.14
C ARG A 46 0.19 -17.11 3.60
N ASP A 47 0.87 -17.20 2.46
CA ASP A 47 1.31 -18.48 1.91
C ASP A 47 2.42 -19.13 2.75
N LEU A 48 3.37 -18.33 3.26
CA LEU A 48 4.37 -18.81 4.22
C LEU A 48 3.72 -19.30 5.51
N GLU A 49 2.76 -18.57 6.05
CA GLU A 49 2.05 -18.95 7.28
C GLU A 49 1.23 -20.24 7.09
N ARG A 50 0.63 -20.42 5.90
CA ARG A 50 -0.04 -21.68 5.53
C ARG A 50 0.92 -22.86 5.42
N ARG A 51 2.15 -22.65 4.93
CA ARG A 51 3.19 -23.70 4.86
C ARG A 51 3.72 -24.06 6.25
N ALA A 52 4.04 -23.06 7.07
CA ALA A 52 4.49 -23.25 8.44
C ALA A 52 3.48 -24.04 9.30
N ARG A 53 2.17 -23.79 9.13
CA ARG A 53 1.13 -24.58 9.82
C ARG A 53 1.09 -26.05 9.37
N ARG A 54 1.43 -26.36 8.11
CA ARG A 54 1.47 -27.73 7.61
C ARG A 54 2.71 -28.48 8.09
N GLU A 55 3.85 -27.81 8.14
CA GLU A 55 5.09 -28.36 8.73
C GLU A 55 4.94 -28.59 10.23
N ALA A 56 4.34 -27.63 10.96
CA ALA A 56 4.02 -27.81 12.37
C ALA A 56 2.98 -28.91 12.64
N ALA A 57 2.11 -29.22 11.67
CA ALA A 57 1.15 -30.32 11.75
C ALA A 57 1.75 -31.68 11.34
N ASN A 58 2.95 -31.70 10.75
CA ASN A 58 3.68 -32.93 10.44
C ASN A 58 4.97 -33.10 11.27
N PRO A 59 4.91 -33.15 12.61
CA PRO A 59 6.03 -33.57 13.45
C PRO A 59 6.19 -35.11 13.47
N ARG A 60 5.76 -35.82 12.42
CA ARG A 60 5.51 -37.28 12.47
C ARG A 60 6.61 -38.17 11.88
N THR A 61 7.79 -37.67 11.51
CA THR A 61 8.81 -38.55 10.91
C THR A 61 10.16 -38.63 11.65
N ASP A 62 10.30 -37.99 12.82
CA ASP A 62 11.54 -38.09 13.63
C ASP A 62 11.35 -38.85 14.95
N ARG A 63 10.16 -39.43 15.18
CA ARG A 63 9.89 -40.30 16.34
C ARG A 63 10.05 -41.79 16.02
N ASP A 64 10.40 -42.12 14.77
CA ASP A 64 10.62 -43.49 14.30
C ASP A 64 12.11 -43.84 14.15
N ALA A 65 13.02 -42.87 14.33
CA ALA A 65 14.45 -43.12 14.50
C ALA A 65 14.74 -43.37 15.99
N SER A 66 14.32 -44.57 16.45
CA SER A 66 14.79 -45.18 17.69
C SER A 66 16.29 -45.53 17.61
#